data_AF-A0A5D0RRE8-F1
#
_entry.id   AF-A0A5D0RRE8-F1
#
_cell.length_a   1.000
_cell.length_b   1.000
_cell.length_c   1.000
_cell.angle_alpha   90.00
_cell.angle_beta   90.00
_cell.angle_gamma   90.00
#
_symmetry.space_group_name_H-M   'P 1'
#
loop_
_entity.id
_entity.type
_entity.pdbx_description
1 polymer ?
#
loop_
_entity_poly.entity_id
_entity_poly.type
_entity_poly.pdbx_seq_one_letter_code
_entity_poly.pdbx_strand_id
1 'polypeptide(L)'
;MKRYLALALALTASPAAAQDMVFDGARIAACRAAPPGNDPKACIGVEAERCMSETEGGISTAGMSACLGLELDWWDARLNEVYREVRTAARDMDATAGDYAPSQADALLEMQRAWIAFRDGRCAYERSWWGGGTGGGPATAGCLLQMTAEQVIYLEGVGLY
;
A
#
# COMPACT_ATOMS: atom_id res chain seq x y z
N MET A 1 35.54 -45.04 -37.14
CA MET A 1 35.60 -44.47 -35.77
C MET A 1 35.45 -42.95 -35.85
N LYS A 2 34.25 -42.41 -35.62
CA LYS A 2 34.02 -40.96 -35.52
C LYS A 2 33.39 -40.69 -34.14
N ARG A 3 34.15 -40.06 -33.26
CA ARG A 3 33.71 -39.65 -31.91
C ARG A 3 33.01 -38.31 -32.05
N TYR A 4 31.68 -38.29 -31.92
CA TYR A 4 30.92 -37.05 -31.80
C TYR A 4 30.93 -36.62 -30.34
N LEU A 5 31.58 -35.49 -30.06
CA LEU A 5 31.61 -34.86 -28.75
C LEU A 5 30.25 -34.17 -28.54
N ALA A 6 29.43 -34.68 -27.62
CA ALA A 6 28.19 -34.03 -27.21
C ALA A 6 28.53 -32.83 -26.32
N LEU A 7 28.30 -31.61 -26.82
CA LEU A 7 28.44 -30.38 -26.06
C LEU A 7 27.16 -30.19 -25.23
N ALA A 8 27.22 -30.51 -23.93
CA ALA A 8 26.12 -30.25 -23.00
C ALA A 8 26.09 -28.75 -22.67
N LEU A 9 25.11 -28.03 -23.23
CA LEU A 9 24.83 -26.64 -22.90
C LEU A 9 24.12 -26.59 -21.54
N ALA A 10 24.86 -26.36 -20.46
CA ALA A 10 24.29 -26.15 -19.14
C ALA A 10 23.64 -24.76 -19.08
N LEU A 11 22.33 -24.70 -19.31
CA LEU A 11 21.50 -23.53 -18.99
C LEU A 11 21.46 -23.39 -17.47
N THR A 12 22.36 -22.60 -16.90
CA THR A 12 22.25 -22.16 -15.51
C THR A 12 21.07 -21.21 -15.43
N ALA A 13 19.96 -21.67 -14.85
CA ALA A 13 18.86 -20.80 -14.46
C ALA A 13 19.39 -19.85 -13.38
N SER A 14 19.70 -18.61 -13.76
CA SER A 14 19.99 -17.56 -12.80
C SER A 14 18.73 -17.35 -11.95
N PRO A 15 18.84 -17.26 -10.61
CA PRO A 15 17.71 -16.84 -9.80
C PRO A 15 17.30 -15.45 -10.26
N ALA A 16 16.00 -15.23 -10.47
CA ALA A 16 15.45 -13.90 -10.66
C ALA A 16 15.77 -13.12 -9.38
N ALA A 17 16.78 -12.25 -9.43
CA ALA A 17 17.09 -11.39 -8.31
C ALA A 17 15.88 -10.50 -8.07
N ALA A 18 15.22 -10.69 -6.92
CA ALA A 18 14.52 -9.59 -6.29
C ALA A 18 15.55 -8.46 -6.22
N GLN A 19 15.27 -7.33 -6.87
CA GLN A 19 16.13 -6.17 -6.77
C GLN A 19 16.21 -5.82 -5.29
N ASP A 20 17.42 -5.65 -4.75
CA ASP A 20 17.61 -5.21 -3.36
C ASP A 20 17.13 -3.75 -3.27
N MET A 21 15.83 -3.58 -3.06
CA MET A 21 15.19 -2.27 -2.95
C MET A 21 15.49 -1.69 -1.57
N VAL A 22 15.87 -0.41 -1.53
CA VAL A 22 16.06 0.33 -0.28
C VAL A 22 14.69 0.60 0.33
N PHE A 23 14.38 -0.03 1.46
CA PHE A 23 13.12 0.18 2.18
C PHE A 23 13.27 0.00 3.69
N ASP A 24 12.74 0.94 4.46
CA ASP A 24 12.66 0.91 5.92
C ASP A 24 11.33 1.54 6.41
N GLY A 25 10.37 0.69 6.76
CA GLY A 25 9.07 1.12 7.29
C GLY A 25 9.15 1.91 8.61
N ALA A 26 10.27 1.85 9.34
CA ALA A 26 10.46 2.66 10.54
C ALA A 26 10.49 4.16 10.22
N ARG A 27 10.85 4.54 8.99
CA ARG A 27 10.84 5.95 8.55
C ARG A 27 9.44 6.50 8.41
N ILE A 28 8.50 5.69 7.93
CA ILE A 28 7.08 6.05 7.87
C ILE A 28 6.54 6.24 9.29
N ALA A 29 6.83 5.30 10.19
CA ALA A 29 6.45 5.41 11.61
C ALA A 29 7.05 6.66 12.28
N ALA A 30 8.33 6.95 12.05
CA ALA A 30 9.01 8.13 12.58
C ALA A 30 8.41 9.44 12.03
N CYS A 31 8.06 9.49 10.74
CA CYS A 31 7.37 10.64 10.15
C CYS A 31 6.03 10.89 10.87
N ARG A 32 5.25 9.84 11.08
CA ARG A 32 3.93 9.91 11.73
C ARG A 32 4.01 10.27 13.21
N ALA A 33 5.11 9.95 13.87
CA ALA A 33 5.37 10.28 15.28
C ALA A 33 5.95 11.70 15.47
N ALA A 34 6.18 12.46 14.39
CA ALA A 34 6.70 13.83 14.46
C ALA A 34 5.75 14.76 15.27
N PRO A 35 6.26 15.88 15.84
CA PRO A 35 5.50 16.73 16.74
C PRO A 35 4.15 17.21 16.18
N PRO A 36 3.17 17.52 17.07
CA PRO A 36 1.86 18.01 16.67
C PRO A 36 1.97 19.23 15.75
N GLY A 37 1.34 19.17 14.57
CA GLY A 37 1.35 20.25 13.58
C GLY A 37 1.72 19.81 12.16
N ASN A 38 2.30 18.62 11.98
CA ASN A 38 2.44 18.02 10.66
C ASN A 38 1.11 17.38 10.23
N ASP A 39 0.69 17.69 9.00
CA ASP A 39 -0.39 16.97 8.34
C ASP A 39 0.01 15.48 8.22
N PRO A 40 -0.75 14.52 8.79
CA PRO A 40 -0.44 13.09 8.66
C PRO A 40 -0.28 12.64 7.20
N LYS A 41 -0.94 13.33 6.26
CA LYS A 41 -0.81 13.06 4.82
C LYS A 41 0.57 13.40 4.27
N ALA A 42 1.35 14.25 4.94
CA ALA A 42 2.73 14.55 4.57
C ALA A 42 3.66 13.33 4.71
N CYS A 43 3.23 12.28 5.42
CA CYS A 43 3.98 11.03 5.54
C CYS A 43 3.67 10.01 4.44
N ILE A 44 2.75 10.31 3.51
CA ILE A 44 2.43 9.43 2.39
C ILE A 44 3.51 9.59 1.32
N GLY A 45 4.16 8.50 0.94
CA GLY A 45 5.18 8.47 -0.11
C GLY A 45 6.60 8.74 0.37
N VAL A 46 6.81 9.05 1.66
CA VAL A 46 8.14 9.45 2.18
C VAL A 46 9.18 8.36 2.03
N GLU A 47 8.78 7.08 2.10
CA GLU A 47 9.70 5.96 1.96
C GLU A 47 9.80 5.49 0.51
N ALA A 48 8.71 5.60 -0.26
CA ALA A 48 8.73 5.38 -1.69
C ALA A 48 9.66 6.36 -2.41
N GLU A 49 9.66 7.65 -2.02
CA GLU A 49 10.58 8.67 -2.56
C GLU A 49 12.04 8.34 -2.25
N ARG A 50 12.34 7.94 -1.00
CA ARG A 50 13.69 7.51 -0.63
C ARG A 50 14.10 6.27 -1.42
N CYS A 51 13.24 5.26 -1.47
CA CYS A 51 13.45 4.05 -2.23
C CYS A 51 13.80 4.35 -3.69
N MET A 52 13.06 5.25 -4.35
CA MET A 52 13.30 5.60 -5.76
C MET A 52 14.64 6.30 -5.99
N SER A 53 15.06 7.13 -5.04
CA SER A 53 16.31 7.92 -5.14
C SER A 53 17.56 7.14 -4.74
N GLU A 54 17.44 6.19 -3.82
CA GLU A 54 18.57 5.44 -3.27
C GLU A 54 18.74 4.04 -3.90
N THR A 55 17.71 3.48 -4.54
CA THR A 55 17.79 2.18 -5.23
C THR A 55 18.30 2.32 -6.66
N GLU A 56 19.25 1.48 -7.06
CA GLU A 56 19.68 1.40 -8.46
C GLU A 56 18.49 1.01 -9.36
N GLY A 57 18.19 1.85 -10.36
CA GLY A 57 17.01 1.67 -11.21
C GLY A 57 15.68 2.07 -10.56
N GLY A 58 15.69 2.65 -9.35
CA GLY A 58 14.50 3.10 -8.62
C GLY A 58 13.64 4.14 -9.39
N ILE A 59 14.26 4.98 -10.21
CA ILE A 59 13.56 5.95 -11.08
C ILE A 59 13.05 5.35 -12.39
N SER A 60 13.28 4.06 -12.66
CA SER A 60 12.65 3.39 -13.80
C SER A 60 11.16 3.15 -13.52
N THR A 61 10.34 3.00 -14.55
CA THR A 61 8.90 2.69 -14.35
C THR A 61 8.65 1.42 -13.52
N ALA A 62 9.51 0.41 -13.65
CA ALA A 62 9.46 -0.78 -12.81
C ALA A 62 9.89 -0.49 -11.36
N GLY A 63 11.00 0.22 -11.18
CA GLY A 63 11.53 0.62 -9.86
C GLY A 63 10.54 1.50 -9.09
N MET A 64 9.94 2.49 -9.75
CA MET A 64 8.91 3.34 -9.17
C MET A 64 7.71 2.52 -8.69
N SER A 65 7.23 1.59 -9.52
CA SER A 65 6.11 0.71 -9.15
C SER A 65 6.45 -0.14 -7.93
N ALA A 66 7.67 -0.67 -7.87
CA ALA A 66 8.13 -1.48 -6.76
C ALA A 66 8.28 -0.66 -5.46
N CYS A 67 8.89 0.53 -5.51
CA CYS A 67 9.00 1.42 -4.35
C CYS A 67 7.64 1.85 -3.80
N LEU A 68 6.70 2.24 -4.68
CA LEU A 68 5.33 2.58 -4.28
C LEU A 68 4.60 1.37 -3.68
N GLY A 69 4.82 0.18 -4.25
CA GLY A 69 4.26 -1.07 -3.74
C GLY A 69 4.74 -1.41 -2.33
N LEU A 70 6.03 -1.25 -2.04
CA LEU A 70 6.59 -1.52 -0.71
C LEU A 70 5.98 -0.60 0.37
N GLU A 71 5.82 0.69 0.07
CA GLU A 71 5.16 1.60 1.00
C GLU A 71 3.66 1.31 1.12
N LEU A 72 2.99 0.97 0.00
CA LEU A 72 1.59 0.56 0.00
C LEU A 72 1.37 -0.66 0.91
N ASP A 73 2.23 -1.68 0.84
CA ASP A 73 2.12 -2.87 1.68
C ASP A 73 2.23 -2.51 3.18
N TRP A 74 3.07 -1.54 3.53
CA TRP A 74 3.15 -1.04 4.90
C TRP A 74 1.86 -0.34 5.34
N TRP A 75 1.30 0.52 4.49
CA TRP A 75 0.03 1.20 4.79
C TRP A 75 -1.16 0.26 4.82
N ASP A 76 -1.19 -0.78 3.99
CA ASP A 76 -2.24 -1.81 4.01
C ASP A 76 -2.17 -2.66 5.28
N ALA A 77 -0.97 -3.01 5.74
CA ALA A 77 -0.79 -3.67 7.03
C ALA A 77 -1.34 -2.81 8.18
N ARG A 78 -1.02 -1.50 8.18
CA ARG A 78 -1.56 -0.56 9.17
C ARG A 78 -3.08 -0.39 9.04
N LEU A 79 -3.62 -0.36 7.82
CA LEU A 79 -5.07 -0.30 7.58
C LEU A 79 -5.81 -1.46 8.21
N ASN A 80 -5.31 -2.67 8.04
CA ASN A 80 -5.90 -3.85 8.63
C ASN A 80 -5.81 -3.86 10.16
N GLU A 81 -4.72 -3.32 10.73
CA GLU A 81 -4.56 -3.15 12.18
C GLU A 81 -5.59 -2.17 12.74
N VAL A 82 -5.62 -0.93 12.23
CA VAL A 82 -6.55 0.09 12.73
C VAL A 82 -7.99 -0.30 12.49
N TYR A 83 -8.32 -0.95 11.36
CA TYR A 83 -9.68 -1.46 11.14
C TYR A 83 -10.13 -2.43 12.24
N ARG A 84 -9.26 -3.33 12.72
CA ARG A 84 -9.59 -4.24 13.83
C ARG A 84 -9.79 -3.49 15.14
N GLU A 85 -8.97 -2.48 15.41
CA GLU A 85 -9.09 -1.62 16.59
C GLU A 85 -10.45 -0.89 16.58
N VAL A 86 -10.74 -0.14 15.52
CA VAL A 86 -12.00 0.62 15.40
C VAL A 86 -13.21 -0.29 15.42
N ARG A 87 -13.15 -1.45 14.75
CA ARG A 87 -14.28 -2.38 14.74
C ARG A 87 -14.52 -3.06 16.09
N THR A 88 -13.48 -3.21 16.92
CA THR A 88 -13.64 -3.68 18.29
C THR A 88 -14.35 -2.62 19.13
N ALA A 89 -13.88 -1.38 19.09
CA ALA A 89 -14.53 -0.26 19.79
C ALA A 89 -16.00 -0.08 19.35
N ALA A 90 -16.28 -0.17 18.04
CA ALA A 90 -17.64 -0.10 17.51
C ALA A 90 -18.55 -1.21 18.07
N ARG A 91 -18.03 -2.43 18.26
CA ARG A 91 -18.80 -3.52 18.88
C ARG A 91 -19.08 -3.27 20.36
N ASP A 92 -18.13 -2.68 21.08
CA ASP A 92 -18.32 -2.33 22.49
C ASP A 92 -19.40 -1.25 22.64
N MET A 93 -19.42 -0.27 21.72
CA MET A 93 -20.51 0.71 21.66
C MET A 93 -21.85 0.07 21.34
N ASP A 94 -21.90 -0.81 20.33
CA ASP A 94 -23.11 -1.52 19.92
C ASP A 94 -23.69 -2.36 21.08
N ALA A 95 -22.84 -2.96 21.94
CA ALA A 95 -23.27 -3.77 23.07
C ALA A 95 -23.99 -2.97 24.18
N THR A 96 -23.82 -1.65 24.22
CA THR A 96 -24.44 -0.76 25.21
C THR A 96 -25.51 0.15 24.60
N ALA A 97 -25.71 0.06 23.29
CA ALA A 97 -26.64 0.92 22.55
C ALA A 97 -28.10 0.48 22.77
N GLY A 98 -29.02 1.45 22.72
CA GLY A 98 -30.45 1.16 22.84
C GLY A 98 -31.02 0.49 21.58
N ASP A 99 -32.18 -0.15 21.69
CA ASP A 99 -32.82 -1.00 20.67
C ASP A 99 -32.97 -0.40 19.26
N TYR A 100 -32.95 0.93 19.14
CA TYR A 100 -33.12 1.65 17.87
C TYR A 100 -31.81 2.23 17.30
N ALA A 101 -30.68 2.03 17.98
CA ALA A 101 -29.39 2.50 17.50
C ALA A 101 -28.90 1.61 16.34
N PRO A 102 -28.41 2.20 15.23
CA PRO A 102 -27.78 1.41 14.17
C PRO A 102 -26.47 0.78 14.66
N SER A 103 -26.16 -0.44 14.21
CA SER A 103 -24.86 -1.07 14.50
C SER A 103 -23.74 -0.30 13.82
N GLN A 104 -22.84 0.26 14.63
CA GLN A 104 -21.63 0.91 14.16
C GLN A 104 -20.65 -0.10 13.55
N ALA A 105 -20.56 -1.30 14.11
CA ALA A 105 -19.64 -2.33 13.62
C ALA A 105 -20.02 -2.84 12.22
N ASP A 106 -21.32 -2.91 11.92
CA ASP A 106 -21.83 -3.27 10.60
C ASP A 106 -21.74 -2.10 9.62
N ALA A 107 -22.07 -0.88 10.06
CA ALA A 107 -21.89 0.33 9.25
C ALA A 107 -20.42 0.52 8.82
N LEU A 108 -19.47 0.29 9.73
CA LEU A 108 -18.04 0.33 9.45
C LEU A 108 -17.62 -0.74 8.42
N LEU A 109 -18.12 -1.97 8.55
CA LEU A 109 -17.82 -3.05 7.60
C LEU A 109 -18.32 -2.71 6.19
N GLU A 110 -19.56 -2.24 6.09
CA GLU A 110 -20.16 -1.89 4.80
C GLU A 110 -19.44 -0.69 4.16
N MET A 111 -19.09 0.33 4.96
CA MET A 111 -18.29 1.46 4.48
C MET A 111 -16.94 1.00 3.92
N GLN A 112 -16.21 0.12 4.63
CA GLN A 112 -14.91 -0.35 4.14
C GLN A 112 -15.02 -1.15 2.84
N ARG A 113 -16.05 -2.00 2.70
CA ARG A 113 -16.29 -2.73 1.44
C ARG A 113 -16.58 -1.79 0.27
N ALA A 114 -17.42 -0.79 0.50
CA ALA A 114 -17.72 0.22 -0.50
C ALA A 114 -16.48 1.05 -0.86
N TRP A 115 -15.67 1.39 0.13
CA TRP A 115 -14.41 2.11 -0.05
C TRP A 115 -13.41 1.32 -0.91
N ILE A 116 -13.25 0.01 -0.70
CA ILE A 116 -12.38 -0.83 -1.54
C ILE A 116 -12.80 -0.74 -3.01
N ALA A 117 -14.09 -0.91 -3.29
CA ALA A 117 -14.62 -0.81 -4.66
C ALA A 117 -14.38 0.58 -5.27
N PHE A 118 -14.55 1.64 -4.48
CA PHE A 118 -14.26 3.01 -4.90
C PHE A 118 -12.76 3.22 -5.18
N ARG A 119 -11.87 2.77 -4.29
CA ARG A 119 -10.42 2.84 -4.45
C ARG A 119 -9.99 2.16 -5.75
N ASP A 120 -10.43 0.92 -5.95
CA ASP A 120 -10.03 0.13 -7.10
C ASP A 120 -10.55 0.75 -8.41
N GLY A 121 -11.80 1.22 -8.42
CA GLY A 121 -12.38 1.94 -9.55
C GLY A 121 -11.67 3.26 -9.87
N ARG A 122 -11.33 4.04 -8.84
CA ARG A 122 -10.55 5.28 -8.99
C ARG A 122 -9.17 5.00 -9.56
N CYS A 123 -8.43 4.05 -9.01
CA CYS A 123 -7.07 3.77 -9.45
C CYS A 123 -7.03 3.11 -10.84
N ALA A 124 -8.05 2.35 -11.22
CA ALA A 124 -8.22 1.91 -12.60
C ALA A 124 -8.46 3.08 -13.56
N TYR A 125 -9.23 4.08 -13.16
CA TYR A 125 -9.43 5.31 -13.94
C TYR A 125 -8.13 6.11 -14.08
N GLU A 126 -7.36 6.30 -13.00
CA GLU A 126 -6.06 6.98 -13.07
C GLU A 126 -5.07 6.24 -13.99
N ARG A 127 -5.06 4.89 -13.96
CA ARG A 127 -4.27 4.10 -14.91
C ARG A 127 -4.68 4.36 -16.36
N SER A 128 -5.97 4.55 -16.63
CA SER A 128 -6.49 4.75 -17.99
C SER A 128 -5.90 5.98 -18.70
N TRP A 129 -5.47 7.00 -17.95
CA TRP A 129 -4.81 8.20 -18.48
C TRP A 129 -3.49 7.88 -19.20
N TRP A 130 -2.91 6.72 -18.92
CA TRP A 130 -1.65 6.27 -19.52
C TRP A 130 -1.85 5.36 -20.74
N GLY A 131 -3.09 5.04 -21.10
CA GLY A 131 -3.42 4.12 -22.19
C GLY A 131 -2.76 2.75 -21.99
N GLY A 132 -1.70 2.47 -22.76
CA GLY A 132 -0.87 1.26 -22.66
C GLY A 132 0.59 1.52 -22.29
N GLY A 133 0.95 2.74 -21.90
CA GLY A 133 2.32 3.13 -21.54
C GLY A 133 2.78 2.53 -20.21
N THR A 134 4.10 2.39 -20.05
CA THR A 134 4.72 1.82 -18.84
C THR A 134 4.52 2.69 -17.58
N GLY A 135 4.26 3.98 -17.74
CA GLY A 135 3.91 4.88 -16.63
C GLY A 135 2.57 4.56 -15.95
N GLY A 136 1.72 3.73 -16.57
CA GLY A 136 0.49 3.27 -15.93
C GLY A 136 0.75 2.44 -14.67
N GLY A 137 1.89 1.73 -14.59
CA GLY A 137 2.27 0.94 -13.40
C GLY A 137 2.43 1.83 -12.16
N PRO A 138 3.38 2.77 -12.17
CA PRO A 138 3.57 3.72 -11.06
C PRO A 138 2.32 4.54 -10.74
N ALA A 139 1.56 4.96 -11.75
CA ALA A 139 0.32 5.71 -11.52
C ALA A 139 -0.72 4.90 -10.73
N THR A 140 -0.87 3.61 -11.05
CA THR A 140 -1.78 2.73 -10.29
C THR A 140 -1.28 2.54 -8.86
N ALA A 141 0.01 2.24 -8.69
CA ALA A 141 0.61 2.01 -7.37
C ALA A 141 0.55 3.26 -6.48
N GLY A 142 0.81 4.44 -7.04
CA GLY A 142 0.72 5.72 -6.33
C GLY A 142 -0.71 6.06 -5.91
N CYS A 143 -1.70 5.82 -6.76
CA CYS A 143 -3.11 5.98 -6.38
C CYS A 143 -3.50 5.06 -5.22
N LEU A 144 -3.12 3.77 -5.31
CA LEU A 144 -3.41 2.80 -4.26
C LEU A 144 -2.75 3.19 -2.94
N LEU A 145 -1.48 3.62 -2.97
CA LEU A 145 -0.74 4.12 -1.82
C LEU A 145 -1.48 5.30 -1.17
N GLN A 146 -1.77 6.34 -1.94
CA GLN A 146 -2.46 7.54 -1.44
C GLN A 146 -3.79 7.18 -0.79
N MET A 147 -4.64 6.44 -1.50
CA MET A 147 -5.98 6.11 -1.04
C MET A 147 -5.96 5.25 0.23
N THR A 148 -5.04 4.28 0.29
CA THR A 148 -4.90 3.36 1.44
C THR A 148 -4.40 4.11 2.67
N ALA A 149 -3.39 4.97 2.51
CA ALA A 149 -2.87 5.77 3.63
C ALA A 149 -3.90 6.80 4.14
N GLU A 150 -4.64 7.46 3.24
CA GLU A 150 -5.73 8.36 3.64
C GLU A 150 -6.84 7.64 4.41
N GLN A 151 -7.14 6.39 4.05
CA GLN A 151 -8.13 5.58 4.77
C GLN A 151 -7.64 5.19 6.17
N VAL A 152 -6.34 4.90 6.33
CA VAL A 152 -5.72 4.73 7.65
C VAL A 152 -5.94 5.99 8.49
N ILE A 153 -5.56 7.16 7.96
CA ILE A 153 -5.67 8.45 8.66
C ILE A 153 -7.12 8.74 9.05
N TYR A 154 -8.08 8.46 8.16
CA TYR A 154 -9.51 8.59 8.47
C TYR A 154 -9.91 7.67 9.63
N LEU A 155 -9.54 6.39 9.59
CA LEU A 155 -9.88 5.43 10.64
C LEU A 155 -9.27 5.78 12.00
N GLU A 156 -8.01 6.21 12.02
CA GLU A 156 -7.35 6.70 13.22
C GLU A 156 -8.06 7.93 13.79
N GLY A 157 -8.57 8.81 12.92
CA GLY A 157 -9.32 9.99 13.31
C GLY A 157 -10.71 9.69 13.89
N VAL A 158 -11.40 8.63 13.44
CA VAL A 158 -12.75 8.30 13.95
C VAL A 158 -12.74 7.29 15.11
N GLY A 159 -11.68 6.51 15.27
CA GLY A 159 -11.63 5.37 16.19
C GLY A 159 -10.94 5.60 17.54
N LEU A 160 -10.36 6.79 17.78
CA LEU A 160 -9.53 7.08 18.95
C LEU A 160 -10.14 8.13 19.90
N TYR A 161 -11.48 8.21 19.99
CA TYR A 161 -12.18 9.06 20.95
C TYR A 161 -12.70 8.29 22.16
#